data_AF-F7S8B4-F1
#
_entry.id   AF-F7S8B4-F1
#
_cell.length_a   1.000
_cell.length_b   1.000
_cell.length_c   1.000
_cell.angle_alpha   90.00
_cell.angle_beta   90.00
_cell.angle_gamma   90.00
#
_symmetry.space_group_name_H-M   'P 1'
#
loop_
_entity.id
_entity.type
_entity.pdbx_description
1 polymer ?
#
loop_
_entity_poly.entity_id
_entity_poly.type
_entity_poly.pdbx_seq_one_letter_code
_entity_poly.pdbx_strand_id
1 'polypeptide(L)'
;AKEGIPAVELGRLSVARAPAQVLDHAFSEVISNWTTTTASTIITLTDGTQITVAQLYSMSAADFANIVATDYAAVTRIDSPLENLSLLKNLLSSGSTALTGVTPSSTDDLAAIFLGSASDKTIAISTDTVIAVNTILNLPPLTDQQVADIAAKAELVRDAILTGHGE
;
A
#
# COMPACT_ATOMS: atom_id res chain seq x y z
N ALA A 1 26.64 5.14 11.92
CA ALA A 1 25.87 4.95 10.69
C ALA A 1 25.96 3.48 10.31
N LYS A 2 24.84 2.76 10.24
CA LYS A 2 24.81 1.43 9.60
C LYS A 2 24.67 1.73 8.11
N GLU A 3 25.80 2.01 7.44
CA GLU A 3 25.80 2.33 6.01
C GLU A 3 25.48 1.06 5.22
N GLY A 4 24.29 1.02 4.63
CA GLY A 4 23.83 -0.06 3.78
C GLY A 4 22.33 -0.30 3.89
N ILE A 5 21.71 -0.69 2.78
CA ILE A 5 20.34 -1.21 2.76
C ILE A 5 20.29 -2.44 3.69
N PRO A 6 19.36 -2.52 4.66
CA PRO A 6 19.22 -3.72 5.49
C PRO A 6 19.12 -4.99 4.63
N ALA A 7 19.82 -6.05 5.05
CA ALA A 7 19.70 -7.35 4.40
C ALA A 7 18.35 -7.97 4.82
N VAL A 8 17.32 -7.69 4.03
CA VAL A 8 15.94 -8.16 4.26
C VAL A 8 15.44 -8.91 3.04
N GLU A 9 14.69 -9.98 3.27
CA GLU A 9 13.99 -10.69 2.20
C GLU A 9 12.80 -9.87 1.74
N LEU A 10 12.79 -9.51 0.45
CA LEU A 10 11.80 -8.59 -0.10
C LEU A 10 10.70 -9.30 -0.89
N GLY A 11 10.81 -10.60 -1.18
CA GLY A 11 9.81 -11.32 -1.98
C GLY A 11 9.40 -10.54 -3.24
N ARG A 12 8.09 -10.29 -3.39
CA ARG A 12 7.48 -9.48 -4.46
C ARG A 12 7.88 -7.99 -4.44
N LEU A 13 8.39 -7.47 -3.34
CA LEU A 13 8.98 -6.13 -3.28
C LEU A 13 10.36 -6.06 -3.97
N SER A 14 10.94 -7.18 -4.41
CA SER A 14 12.14 -7.15 -5.28
C SER A 14 11.89 -6.37 -6.58
N VAL A 15 10.63 -6.29 -7.02
CA VAL A 15 10.22 -5.46 -8.15
C VAL A 15 10.32 -3.96 -7.83
N ALA A 16 10.46 -3.54 -6.57
CA ALA A 16 10.83 -2.17 -6.20
C ALA A 16 12.22 -1.76 -6.74
N ARG A 17 13.07 -2.75 -7.10
CA ARG A 17 14.34 -2.54 -7.79
C ARG A 17 14.21 -2.57 -9.32
N ALA A 18 12.99 -2.63 -9.85
CA ALA A 18 12.76 -2.55 -11.28
C ALA A 18 13.28 -1.21 -11.84
N PRO A 19 13.68 -1.15 -13.13
CA PRO A 19 14.05 0.10 -13.77
C PRO A 19 12.99 1.18 -13.53
N ALA A 20 13.40 2.43 -13.29
CA ALA A 20 12.48 3.54 -12.97
C ALA A 20 11.28 3.63 -13.93
N GLN A 21 11.52 3.40 -15.23
CA GLN A 21 10.50 3.35 -16.28
C GLN A 21 9.34 2.36 -16.01
N VAL A 22 9.58 1.27 -15.26
CA VAL A 22 8.56 0.27 -14.93
C VAL A 22 7.62 0.80 -13.86
N LEU A 23 8.15 1.45 -12.82
CA LEU A 23 7.32 2.09 -11.79
C LEU A 23 6.56 3.29 -12.36
N ASP A 24 7.16 4.04 -13.29
CA ASP A 24 6.48 5.17 -13.93
C ASP A 24 5.33 4.72 -14.86
N HIS A 25 5.52 3.59 -15.56
CA HIS A 25 4.44 2.95 -16.33
C HIS A 25 3.33 2.46 -15.41
N ALA A 26 3.66 1.72 -14.34
CA ALA A 26 2.67 1.24 -13.37
C ALA A 26 1.90 2.39 -12.72
N PHE A 27 2.57 3.50 -12.41
CA PHE A 27 1.92 4.73 -11.94
C PHE A 27 0.92 5.28 -12.96
N SER A 28 1.32 5.37 -14.23
CA SER A 28 0.45 5.88 -15.29
C SER A 28 -0.79 5.00 -15.48
N GLU A 29 -0.61 3.68 -15.43
CA GLU A 29 -1.68 2.69 -15.55
C GLU A 29 -2.68 2.80 -14.40
N VAL A 30 -2.20 2.79 -13.14
CA VAL A 30 -3.09 2.87 -11.99
C VAL A 30 -3.83 4.20 -11.93
N ILE A 31 -3.21 5.33 -12.28
CA ILE A 31 -3.90 6.62 -12.32
C ILE A 31 -4.97 6.65 -13.42
N SER A 32 -4.69 6.07 -14.59
CA SER A 32 -5.67 5.96 -15.67
C SER A 32 -6.87 5.11 -15.26
N ASN A 33 -6.64 3.93 -14.69
CA ASN A 33 -7.70 3.05 -14.20
C ASN A 33 -8.50 3.71 -13.06
N TRP A 34 -7.80 4.36 -12.13
CA TRP A 34 -8.39 5.03 -10.98
C TRP A 34 -9.37 6.12 -11.38
N THR A 35 -8.94 7.02 -12.26
CA THR A 35 -9.72 8.18 -12.71
C THR A 35 -10.90 7.79 -13.60
N THR A 36 -10.79 6.70 -14.34
CA THR A 36 -11.84 6.26 -15.26
C THR A 36 -12.93 5.45 -14.58
N THR A 37 -12.58 4.58 -13.63
CA THR A 37 -13.52 3.57 -13.11
C THR A 37 -13.35 3.24 -11.63
N THR A 38 -12.12 3.08 -11.14
CA THR A 38 -11.90 2.49 -9.81
C THR A 38 -12.41 3.40 -8.69
N ALA A 39 -12.11 4.71 -8.71
CA ALA A 39 -12.38 5.61 -7.59
C ALA A 39 -13.84 5.61 -7.13
N SER A 40 -14.77 5.57 -8.09
CA SER A 40 -16.22 5.66 -7.86
C SER A 40 -16.91 4.29 -7.80
N THR A 41 -16.17 3.18 -7.93
CA THR A 41 -16.73 1.84 -7.83
C THR A 41 -17.28 1.62 -6.42
N ILE A 42 -18.55 1.21 -6.34
CA ILE A 42 -19.24 0.93 -5.08
C ILE A 42 -18.90 -0.48 -4.61
N ILE A 43 -18.38 -0.57 -3.39
CA ILE A 43 -18.21 -1.79 -2.62
C ILE A 43 -19.43 -1.91 -1.71
N THR A 44 -20.14 -3.04 -1.77
CA THR A 44 -21.19 -3.38 -0.80
C THR A 44 -20.64 -4.42 0.15
N LEU A 45 -20.49 -4.05 1.42
CA LEU A 45 -20.00 -4.93 2.48
C LEU A 45 -21.09 -5.94 2.89
N THR A 46 -20.69 -7.00 3.59
CA THR A 46 -21.58 -8.08 4.02
C THR A 46 -22.72 -7.58 4.92
N ASP A 47 -22.51 -6.49 5.66
CA ASP A 47 -23.53 -5.86 6.51
C ASP A 47 -24.50 -4.94 5.74
N GLY A 48 -24.33 -4.79 4.42
CA GLY A 48 -25.12 -3.92 3.56
C GLY A 48 -24.60 -2.48 3.45
N THR A 49 -23.54 -2.12 4.17
CA THR A 49 -22.88 -0.82 4.05
C THR A 49 -22.29 -0.64 2.65
N GLN A 50 -22.49 0.54 2.05
CA GLN A 50 -21.90 0.89 0.76
C GLN A 50 -20.84 1.97 0.93
N ILE A 51 -19.65 1.70 0.39
CA ILE A 51 -18.53 2.65 0.31
C ILE A 51 -17.99 2.68 -1.12
N THR A 52 -17.28 3.73 -1.50
CA THR A 52 -16.48 3.74 -2.73
C THR A 52 -15.08 3.18 -2.48
N VAL A 53 -14.38 2.76 -3.54
CA VAL A 53 -12.95 2.41 -3.42
C VAL A 53 -12.14 3.61 -2.92
N ALA A 54 -12.46 4.84 -3.34
CA ALA A 54 -11.79 6.02 -2.81
C ALA A 54 -12.01 6.22 -1.29
N GLN A 55 -13.20 5.92 -0.78
CA GLN A 55 -13.47 5.94 0.66
C GLN A 55 -12.68 4.85 1.39
N LEU A 56 -12.58 3.64 0.84
CA LEU A 56 -11.76 2.56 1.39
C LEU A 56 -10.29 3.00 1.57
N TYR A 57 -9.68 3.60 0.54
CA TYR A 57 -8.29 4.11 0.61
C TYR A 57 -8.14 5.39 1.44
N SER A 58 -9.23 5.99 1.92
CA SER A 58 -9.22 7.14 2.84
C SER A 58 -9.23 6.73 4.32
N MET A 59 -9.45 5.44 4.61
CA MET A 59 -9.56 4.92 5.98
C MET A 59 -8.20 4.83 6.68
N SER A 60 -8.24 4.52 7.98
CA SER A 60 -7.05 4.06 8.69
C SER A 60 -6.59 2.72 8.12
N ALA A 61 -5.30 2.38 8.28
CA ALA A 61 -4.80 1.07 7.85
C ALA A 61 -5.49 -0.09 8.57
N ALA A 62 -5.92 0.12 9.83
CA ALA A 62 -6.64 -0.87 10.61
C ALA A 62 -8.06 -1.12 10.07
N ASP A 63 -8.81 -0.07 9.74
CA ASP A 63 -10.15 -0.22 9.18
C ASP A 63 -10.10 -0.82 7.77
N PHE A 64 -9.14 -0.41 6.95
CA PHE A 64 -8.86 -1.04 5.66
C PHE A 64 -8.60 -2.54 5.84
N ALA A 65 -7.70 -2.91 6.75
CA ALA A 65 -7.37 -4.31 7.03
C ALA A 65 -8.60 -5.11 7.49
N ASN A 66 -9.41 -4.56 8.40
CA ASN A 66 -10.63 -5.22 8.88
C ASN A 66 -11.61 -5.52 7.74
N ILE A 67 -11.84 -4.55 6.85
CA ILE A 67 -12.71 -4.72 5.68
C ILE A 67 -12.12 -5.77 4.74
N VAL A 68 -10.83 -5.72 4.44
CA VAL A 68 -10.21 -6.67 3.51
C VAL A 68 -10.18 -8.08 4.05
N ALA A 69 -10.00 -8.28 5.36
CA ALA A 69 -10.07 -9.59 5.98
C ALA A 69 -11.50 -10.17 5.96
N THR A 70 -12.53 -9.33 6.13
CA THR A 70 -13.92 -9.77 6.30
C THR A 70 -14.66 -9.89 4.96
N ASP A 71 -14.45 -8.93 4.06
CA ASP A 71 -15.20 -8.74 2.83
C ASP A 71 -14.33 -8.94 1.58
N TYR A 72 -13.22 -9.66 1.69
CA TYR A 72 -12.18 -9.78 0.65
C TYR A 72 -12.72 -9.94 -0.78
N ALA A 73 -13.68 -10.83 -0.98
CA ALA A 73 -14.27 -11.13 -2.29
C ALA A 73 -15.15 -10.01 -2.86
N ALA A 74 -15.70 -9.13 -2.01
CA ALA A 74 -16.54 -8.01 -2.40
C ALA A 74 -15.74 -6.71 -2.64
N VAL A 75 -14.53 -6.63 -2.08
CA VAL A 75 -13.72 -5.40 -2.12
C VAL A 75 -12.94 -5.30 -3.44
N THR A 76 -13.18 -4.23 -4.19
CA THR A 76 -12.31 -3.83 -5.31
C THR A 76 -11.08 -3.09 -4.77
N ARG A 77 -9.87 -3.52 -5.16
CA ARG A 77 -8.58 -2.93 -4.72
C ARG A 77 -7.60 -2.78 -5.87
N ILE A 78 -6.53 -2.03 -5.62
CA ILE A 78 -5.32 -2.06 -6.45
C ILE A 78 -4.56 -3.33 -6.11
N ASP A 79 -4.57 -4.32 -7.01
CA ASP A 79 -3.98 -5.65 -6.76
C ASP A 79 -2.54 -5.80 -7.27
N SER A 80 -2.06 -4.90 -8.13
CA SER A 80 -0.71 -4.96 -8.66
C SER A 80 0.31 -4.47 -7.62
N PRO A 81 1.36 -5.27 -7.32
CA PRO A 81 2.44 -4.82 -6.45
C PRO A 81 3.16 -3.58 -6.96
N LEU A 82 3.35 -3.50 -8.28
CA LEU A 82 4.04 -2.37 -8.91
C LEU A 82 3.23 -1.09 -8.85
N GLU A 83 1.91 -1.18 -9.03
CA GLU A 83 1.02 -0.02 -8.93
C GLU A 83 1.01 0.50 -7.49
N ASN A 84 0.84 -0.37 -6.50
CA ASN A 84 0.90 0.01 -5.09
C ASN A 84 2.26 0.61 -4.70
N LEU A 85 3.38 0.03 -5.12
CA LEU A 85 4.72 0.61 -4.89
C LEU A 85 4.90 1.97 -5.56
N SER A 86 4.37 2.14 -6.77
CA SER A 86 4.44 3.42 -7.48
C SER A 86 3.65 4.52 -6.76
N LEU A 87 2.52 4.16 -6.16
CA LEU A 87 1.69 5.06 -5.35
C LEU A 87 2.32 5.38 -4.01
N LEU A 88 2.95 4.39 -3.35
CA LEU A 88 3.78 4.63 -2.16
C LEU A 88 4.89 5.63 -2.46
N LYS A 89 5.60 5.44 -3.58
CA LYS A 89 6.66 6.36 -4.02
C LYS A 89 6.11 7.77 -4.25
N ASN A 90 5.00 7.90 -4.95
CA ASN A 90 4.34 9.19 -5.21
C ASN A 90 3.93 9.89 -3.90
N LEU A 91 3.30 9.15 -2.98
CA LEU A 91 2.84 9.65 -1.69
C LEU A 91 3.98 10.18 -0.83
N LEU A 92 5.03 9.37 -0.62
CA LEU A 92 6.13 9.74 0.27
C LEU A 92 7.08 10.77 -0.35
N SER A 93 7.15 10.84 -1.69
CA SER A 93 7.95 11.86 -2.37
C SER A 93 7.29 13.23 -2.37
N SER A 94 5.96 13.29 -2.53
CA SER A 94 5.22 14.55 -2.67
C SER A 94 4.51 14.99 -1.39
N GLY A 95 4.39 14.10 -0.40
CA GLY A 95 3.59 14.29 0.81
C GLY A 95 2.07 14.20 0.57
N SER A 96 1.62 13.87 -0.65
CA SER A 96 0.21 13.83 -1.06
C SER A 96 -0.06 12.66 -2.00
N THR A 97 -1.30 12.19 -2.07
CA THR A 97 -1.68 11.13 -3.03
C THR A 97 -2.15 11.71 -4.36
N ALA A 98 -1.78 11.07 -5.48
CA ALA A 98 -2.34 11.35 -6.80
C ALA A 98 -3.72 10.69 -7.04
N LEU A 99 -4.18 9.81 -6.14
CA LEU A 99 -5.49 9.18 -6.24
C LEU A 99 -6.61 10.19 -5.95
N THR A 100 -7.31 10.63 -6.99
CA THR A 100 -8.42 11.58 -6.87
C THR A 100 -9.54 11.03 -5.97
N GLY A 101 -10.07 11.86 -5.08
CA GLY A 101 -11.13 11.48 -4.14
C GLY A 101 -10.66 10.76 -2.88
N VAL A 102 -9.35 10.47 -2.76
CA VAL A 102 -8.77 9.90 -1.54
C VAL A 102 -8.35 11.03 -0.60
N THR A 103 -8.85 11.00 0.64
CA THR A 103 -8.40 11.86 1.74
C THR A 103 -7.87 10.96 2.86
N PRO A 104 -6.55 10.70 2.92
CA PRO A 104 -6.00 9.72 3.85
C PRO A 104 -6.29 10.09 5.31
N SER A 105 -6.62 9.10 6.14
CA SER A 105 -6.64 9.23 7.61
C SER A 105 -5.31 9.79 8.13
N SER A 106 -4.20 9.29 7.59
CA SER A 106 -2.87 9.87 7.71
C SER A 106 -1.99 9.42 6.53
N THR A 107 -0.87 10.12 6.30
CA THR A 107 0.12 9.69 5.30
C THR A 107 0.67 8.30 5.63
N ASP A 108 0.91 8.01 6.90
CA ASP A 108 1.43 6.70 7.34
C ASP A 108 0.40 5.58 7.15
N ASP A 109 -0.90 5.86 7.33
CA ASP A 109 -1.97 4.89 7.04
C ASP A 109 -1.99 4.52 5.55
N LEU A 110 -2.00 5.52 4.66
CA LEU A 110 -2.05 5.25 3.23
C LEU A 110 -0.74 4.61 2.72
N ALA A 111 0.41 5.03 3.26
CA ALA A 111 1.70 4.39 2.96
C ALA A 111 1.69 2.91 3.38
N ALA A 112 1.15 2.61 4.56
CA ALA A 112 1.01 1.25 5.03
C ALA A 112 0.05 0.41 4.18
N ILE A 113 -1.08 0.97 3.73
CA ILE A 113 -2.01 0.30 2.82
C ILE A 113 -1.32 -0.08 1.50
N PHE A 114 -0.57 0.84 0.90
CA PHE A 114 0.17 0.56 -0.33
C PHE A 114 1.28 -0.47 -0.11
N LEU A 115 2.08 -0.34 0.96
CA LEU A 115 3.16 -1.29 1.24
C LEU A 115 2.63 -2.69 1.54
N GLY A 116 1.59 -2.81 2.39
CA GLY A 116 0.94 -4.08 2.71
C GLY A 116 0.34 -4.76 1.48
N SER A 117 -0.35 -3.99 0.63
CA SER A 117 -0.94 -4.48 -0.62
C SER A 117 0.09 -4.88 -1.67
N ALA A 118 1.26 -4.24 -1.67
CA ALA A 118 2.36 -4.59 -2.57
C ALA A 118 3.17 -5.81 -2.13
N SER A 119 3.14 -6.13 -0.83
CA SER A 119 4.06 -7.09 -0.25
C SER A 119 3.75 -8.52 -0.64
N ASP A 120 4.73 -9.39 -0.39
CA ASP A 120 4.49 -10.82 -0.44
C ASP A 120 3.51 -11.23 0.66
N LYS A 121 2.61 -12.17 0.38
CA LYS A 121 1.63 -12.62 1.37
C LYS A 121 2.27 -13.46 2.47
N THR A 122 3.44 -14.03 2.26
CA THR A 122 4.07 -15.01 3.17
C THR A 122 5.29 -14.47 3.91
N ILE A 123 5.78 -13.29 3.53
CA ILE A 123 6.94 -12.64 4.16
C ILE A 123 6.44 -11.44 4.95
N ALA A 124 6.66 -11.47 6.27
CA ALA A 124 6.25 -10.40 7.17
C ALA A 124 6.98 -9.08 6.86
N ILE A 125 6.28 -7.97 7.04
CA ILE A 125 6.81 -6.62 6.89
C ILE A 125 7.39 -6.17 8.22
N SER A 126 8.66 -5.76 8.20
CA SER A 126 9.39 -5.28 9.36
C SER A 126 9.83 -3.82 9.19
N THR A 127 10.37 -3.20 10.24
CA THR A 127 11.03 -1.89 10.15
C THR A 127 12.18 -1.91 9.15
N ASP A 128 12.92 -3.02 9.07
CA ASP A 128 14.00 -3.18 8.09
C ASP A 128 13.46 -3.24 6.65
N THR A 129 12.26 -3.82 6.45
CA THR A 129 11.56 -3.78 5.16
C THR A 129 11.24 -2.35 4.75
N VAL A 130 10.68 -1.55 5.66
CA VAL A 130 10.35 -0.14 5.41
C VAL A 130 11.61 0.67 5.10
N ILE A 131 12.67 0.53 5.90
CA ILE A 131 13.95 1.21 5.67
C ILE A 131 14.52 0.81 4.30
N ALA A 132 14.50 -0.48 3.97
CA ALA A 132 15.02 -0.98 2.71
C ALA A 132 14.24 -0.43 1.52
N VAL A 133 12.90 -0.48 1.54
CA VAL A 133 12.04 0.07 0.48
C VAL A 133 12.24 1.58 0.35
N ASN A 134 12.26 2.32 1.45
CA ASN A 134 12.49 3.77 1.46
C ASN A 134 13.83 4.13 0.81
N THR A 135 14.88 3.38 1.13
CA THR A 135 16.22 3.57 0.56
C THR A 135 16.26 3.20 -0.91
N ILE A 136 15.70 2.05 -1.31
CA ILE A 136 15.68 1.57 -2.70
C ILE A 136 14.94 2.55 -3.62
N LEU A 137 13.81 3.08 -3.15
CA LEU A 137 12.99 4.02 -3.90
C LEU A 137 13.51 5.47 -3.86
N ASN A 138 14.62 5.71 -3.15
CA ASN A 138 15.24 7.02 -2.97
C ASN A 138 14.24 8.07 -2.43
N LEU A 139 13.51 7.70 -1.39
CA LEU A 139 12.48 8.52 -0.76
C LEU A 139 13.06 9.41 0.34
N PRO A 140 12.36 10.50 0.71
CA PRO A 140 12.72 11.31 1.87
C PRO A 140 12.91 10.44 3.14
N PRO A 141 13.81 10.83 4.06
CA PRO A 141 14.03 10.08 5.27
C PRO A 141 12.77 10.10 6.15
N LEU A 142 12.42 8.92 6.66
CA LEU A 142 11.37 8.75 7.67
C LEU A 142 11.98 8.85 9.07
N THR A 143 11.20 9.32 10.03
CA THR A 143 11.58 9.22 11.45
C THR A 143 11.46 7.77 11.95
N ASP A 144 12.17 7.43 13.02
CA ASP A 144 12.08 6.09 13.63
C ASP A 144 10.63 5.71 14.01
N GLN A 145 9.84 6.69 14.47
CA GLN A 145 8.44 6.50 14.79
C GLN A 145 7.62 6.18 13.55
N GLN A 146 7.79 6.92 12.45
CA GLN A 146 7.11 6.63 11.18
C GLN A 146 7.50 5.26 10.63
N VAL A 147 8.77 4.88 10.73
CA VAL A 147 9.24 3.55 10.31
C VAL A 147 8.53 2.46 11.10
N ALA A 148 8.43 2.60 12.43
CA ALA A 148 7.75 1.65 13.29
C ALA A 148 6.23 1.58 12.98
N ASP A 149 5.59 2.74 12.82
CA ASP A 149 4.15 2.84 12.58
C ASP A 149 3.78 2.29 11.20
N ILE A 150 4.51 2.65 10.15
CA ILE A 150 4.28 2.14 8.79
C ILE A 150 4.50 0.63 8.76
N ALA A 151 5.56 0.12 9.40
CA ALA A 151 5.83 -1.33 9.42
C ALA A 151 4.69 -2.12 10.08
N ALA A 152 4.28 -1.71 11.29
CA ALA A 152 3.22 -2.39 12.03
C ALA A 152 1.87 -2.35 11.28
N LYS A 153 1.52 -1.19 10.71
CA LYS A 153 0.28 -1.03 9.94
C LYS A 153 0.31 -1.78 8.61
N ALA A 154 1.44 -1.77 7.91
CA ALA A 154 1.58 -2.48 6.64
C ALA A 154 1.50 -3.99 6.83
N GLU A 155 2.10 -4.50 7.92
CA GLU A 155 1.98 -5.91 8.29
C GLU A 155 0.53 -6.29 8.60
N LEU A 156 -0.22 -5.44 9.31
CA LEU A 156 -1.65 -5.64 9.55
C LEU A 156 -2.43 -5.74 8.23
N VAL A 157 -2.14 -4.89 7.25
CA VAL A 157 -2.77 -4.93 5.92
C VAL A 157 -2.38 -6.19 5.14
N ARG A 158 -1.09 -6.57 5.14
CA ARG A 158 -0.60 -7.81 4.50
C ARG A 158 -1.31 -9.03 5.07
N ASP A 159 -1.40 -9.11 6.40
CA ASP A 159 -1.98 -10.24 7.11
C ASP A 159 -3.50 -10.35 6.88
N ALA A 160 -4.20 -9.21 6.83
CA ALA A 160 -5.61 -9.16 6.45
C ALA A 160 -5.85 -9.62 5.00
N ILE A 161 -4.97 -9.25 4.06
CA ILE A 161 -5.04 -9.72 2.67
C ILE A 161 -4.82 -11.23 2.60
N LEU A 162 -3.86 -11.77 3.37
CA LEU A 162 -3.62 -13.21 3.47
C LEU A 162 -4.87 -13.93 4.02
N THR A 163 -5.37 -13.47 5.17
CA THR A 163 -6.55 -14.01 5.83
C THR A 163 -7.78 -13.99 4.91
N GLY A 164 -8.06 -12.84 4.29
CA GLY A 164 -9.20 -12.68 3.40
C GLY A 164 -9.11 -13.53 2.13
N HIS A 165 -7.89 -13.86 1.69
CA HIS A 165 -7.65 -14.79 0.58
C HIS A 165 -7.87 -16.27 0.96
N GLY A 166 -8.03 -16.57 2.25
CA GLY A 166 -8.28 -17.93 2.75
C GLY A 166 -7.01 -18.76 2.98
N GLU A 167 -5.87 -18.10 3.23
CA GLU A 167 -4.58 -18.72 3.53
C GLU A 167 -4.13 -18.44 4.97
#